data_AF-A0A963H4P7-F1
#
_entry.id   AF-A0A963H4P7-F1
#
_cell.length_a   1.000
_cell.length_b   1.000
_cell.length_c   1.000
_cell.angle_alpha   90.00
_cell.angle_beta   90.00
_cell.angle_gamma   90.00
#
_symmetry.space_group_name_H-M   'P 1'
#
loop_
_entity.id
_entity.type
_entity.pdbx_description
1 polymer ?
#
loop_
_entity_poly.entity_id
_entity_poly.type
_entity_poly.pdbx_seq_one_letter_code
_entity_poly.pdbx_strand_id
1 'polypeptide(L)'
;ELFGEMSIFDEQPRSASVVAVMPSDLVMISKQDLKQLMRDDFDIAWRIMCNLADRLRNADRKIESLALMDVYGRVAHLLLEMAEEKDGETIVVRKISKQDIAKMIGASREMVSRVMKDLGLQGLIEETPGGIILRDRIQEL
;
A
#
# COMPACT_ATOMS: atom_id res chain seq x y z
N GLU A 1 -5.75 -3.42 -11.27
CA GLU A 1 -6.20 -2.36 -10.34
C GLU A 1 -6.74 -1.19 -11.14
N LEU A 2 -7.84 -0.58 -10.72
CA LEU A 2 -8.40 0.64 -11.34
C LEU A 2 -8.04 1.83 -10.45
N PHE A 3 -7.60 2.94 -11.05
CA PHE A 3 -7.31 4.18 -10.35
C PHE A 3 -7.61 5.41 -11.22
N GLY A 4 -7.76 6.58 -10.59
CA GLY A 4 -8.08 7.82 -11.29
C GLY A 4 -9.56 7.98 -11.66
N GLU A 5 -10.41 7.11 -11.13
CA GLU A 5 -11.86 7.11 -11.31
C GLU A 5 -12.55 8.23 -10.53
N MET A 6 -11.99 8.70 -9.40
CA MET A 6 -12.65 9.69 -8.52
C MET A 6 -13.11 10.94 -9.27
N SER A 7 -12.22 11.55 -10.07
CA SER A 7 -12.50 12.75 -10.87
C SER A 7 -13.61 12.57 -11.93
N ILE A 8 -14.00 11.32 -12.23
CA ILE A 8 -15.11 11.02 -13.14
C ILE A 8 -16.45 11.26 -12.46
N PHE A 9 -16.53 11.07 -11.14
CA PHE A 9 -17.75 11.13 -10.34
C PHE A 9 -18.04 12.52 -9.77
N ASP A 10 -17.03 13.23 -9.28
CA ASP A 10 -17.18 14.53 -8.59
C ASP A 10 -16.73 15.74 -9.43
N GLU A 11 -16.16 15.47 -10.61
CA GLU A 11 -15.56 16.47 -11.51
C GLU A 11 -14.48 17.35 -10.88
N GLN A 12 -13.86 16.87 -9.80
CA GLN A 12 -12.73 17.54 -9.15
C GLN A 12 -11.40 17.23 -9.86
N PRO A 13 -10.36 18.06 -9.62
CA PRO A 13 -9.00 17.75 -10.06
C PRO A 13 -8.52 16.38 -9.54
N ARG A 14 -7.43 15.87 -10.14
CA ARG A 14 -6.82 14.61 -9.69
C ARG A 14 -6.44 14.71 -8.21
N SER A 15 -6.91 13.74 -7.41
CA SER A 15 -6.61 13.63 -5.98
C SER A 15 -5.17 13.19 -5.68
N ALA A 16 -4.50 12.59 -6.67
CA ALA A 16 -3.12 12.13 -6.57
C ALA A 16 -2.44 12.08 -7.94
N SER A 17 -1.11 12.10 -7.92
CA SER A 17 -0.27 11.76 -9.07
C SER A 17 0.04 10.27 -9.09
N VAL A 18 0.20 9.70 -10.28
CA VAL A 18 0.57 8.28 -10.46
C VAL A 18 1.94 8.21 -11.13
N VAL A 19 2.82 7.37 -10.61
CA VAL A 19 4.16 7.12 -11.14
C VAL A 19 4.40 5.62 -11.21
N ALA A 20 4.80 5.12 -12.37
CA ALA A 20 5.18 3.72 -12.52
C ALA A 20 6.54 3.47 -11.85
N VAL A 21 6.59 2.55 -10.89
CA VAL A 21 7.83 2.16 -10.17
C VAL A 21 8.63 1.07 -10.92
N MET A 22 8.02 0.46 -11.93
CA MET A 22 8.60 -0.56 -12.80
C MET A 22 7.94 -0.49 -14.19
N PRO A 23 8.54 -1.10 -15.23
CA PRO A 23 7.87 -1.23 -16.53
C PRO A 23 6.45 -1.80 -16.37
N SER A 24 5.46 -1.13 -16.93
CA SER A 24 4.03 -1.41 -16.69
C SER A 24 3.22 -1.20 -17.96
N ASP A 25 2.29 -2.12 -18.24
CA ASP A 25 1.28 -1.96 -19.28
C ASP A 25 0.00 -1.40 -18.67
N LEU A 26 -0.57 -0.37 -19.30
CA LEU A 26 -1.76 0.32 -18.81
C LEU A 26 -2.80 0.44 -19.92
N VAL A 27 -4.07 0.29 -19.53
CA VAL A 27 -5.22 0.58 -20.40
C VAL A 27 -5.85 1.88 -19.92
N MET A 28 -6.01 2.83 -20.84
CA MET A 28 -6.68 4.10 -20.56
C MET A 28 -8.12 4.03 -21.06
N ILE A 29 -9.07 4.34 -20.18
CA ILE A 29 -10.49 4.48 -20.52
C ILE A 29 -10.86 5.96 -20.35
N SER A 30 -11.47 6.56 -21.37
CA SER A 30 -11.88 7.96 -21.28
C SER A 30 -13.04 8.14 -20.29
N LYS A 31 -13.21 9.36 -19.78
CA LYS A 31 -14.35 9.71 -18.91
C LYS A 31 -15.69 9.41 -19.60
N GLN A 32 -15.78 9.61 -20.92
CA GLN A 32 -17.00 9.40 -21.69
C GLN A 32 -17.29 7.90 -21.82
N ASP A 33 -16.28 7.10 -22.19
CA ASP A 33 -16.43 5.66 -22.35
C ASP A 33 -16.79 4.98 -21.03
N LEU A 34 -16.14 5.36 -19.92
CA LEU A 34 -16.47 4.78 -18.62
C LEU A 34 -17.90 5.12 -18.19
N LYS A 35 -18.35 6.37 -18.43
CA LYS A 35 -19.74 6.77 -18.17
C LYS A 35 -20.72 5.98 -19.02
N GLN A 36 -20.39 5.67 -20.27
CA GLN A 36 -21.22 4.86 -21.15
C GLN A 36 -21.27 3.39 -20.68
N LEU A 37 -20.12 2.79 -20.38
CA LEU A 37 -20.01 1.44 -19.84
C LEU A 37 -20.84 1.25 -18.55
N MET A 38 -20.80 2.22 -17.63
CA MET A 38 -21.60 2.17 -16.40
C MET A 38 -23.12 2.28 -16.65
N ARG A 39 -23.54 2.89 -17.77
CA ARG A 39 -24.96 2.99 -18.15
C ARG A 39 -25.45 1.71 -18.82
N ASP A 40 -24.59 1.12 -19.66
CA ASP A 40 -24.93 -0.07 -20.43
C ASP A 40 -24.83 -1.35 -19.59
N ASP A 41 -23.99 -1.35 -18.56
CA ASP A 41 -23.77 -2.49 -17.67
C ASP A 41 -23.67 -2.02 -16.20
N PHE A 42 -24.69 -2.36 -15.41
CA PHE A 42 -24.75 -2.04 -13.99
C PHE A 42 -23.66 -2.78 -13.18
N ASP A 43 -23.21 -3.96 -13.61
CA ASP A 43 -22.18 -4.71 -12.88
C ASP A 43 -20.84 -3.96 -12.89
N ILE A 44 -20.56 -3.20 -13.96
CA ILE A 44 -19.40 -2.30 -14.02
C ILE A 44 -19.54 -1.20 -12.96
N ALA A 45 -20.69 -0.54 -12.89
CA ALA A 45 -20.93 0.51 -11.89
C ALA A 45 -20.82 -0.04 -10.46
N TRP A 46 -21.40 -1.22 -10.20
CA TRP A 46 -21.35 -1.89 -8.91
C TRP A 46 -19.91 -2.21 -8.49
N ARG A 47 -19.10 -2.77 -9.41
CA ARG A 47 -17.68 -3.06 -9.13
C ARG A 47 -16.88 -1.80 -8.80
N ILE A 48 -17.14 -0.67 -9.47
CA ILE A 48 -16.46 0.59 -9.15
C ILE A 48 -16.89 1.10 -7.76
N MET A 49 -18.18 1.01 -7.41
CA MET A 49 -18.65 1.38 -6.07
C MET A 49 -18.02 0.51 -4.97
N CYS A 50 -17.92 -0.81 -5.18
CA CYS A 50 -17.21 -1.70 -4.26
C CYS A 50 -15.74 -1.29 -4.10
N ASN A 51 -15.05 -0.99 -5.22
CA ASN A 51 -13.66 -0.55 -5.18
C ASN A 51 -13.49 0.77 -4.39
N LEU A 52 -14.38 1.75 -4.59
CA LEU A 52 -14.36 2.99 -3.82
C LEU A 52 -14.61 2.75 -2.33
N ALA A 53 -15.54 1.87 -1.96
CA ALA A 53 -15.81 1.50 -0.57
C ALA A 53 -14.60 0.83 0.09
N ASP A 54 -13.91 -0.06 -0.63
CA ASP A 54 -12.69 -0.71 -0.15
C ASP A 54 -11.54 0.29 0.00
N ARG A 55 -11.38 1.24 -0.94
CA ARG A 55 -10.42 2.33 -0.81
C ARG A 55 -10.72 3.23 0.40
N LEU A 56 -11.99 3.52 0.68
CA LEU A 56 -12.37 4.29 1.87
C LEU A 56 -12.05 3.55 3.16
N ARG A 57 -12.42 2.27 3.28
CA ARG A 57 -12.06 1.43 4.44
C ARG A 57 -10.55 1.35 4.66
N ASN A 58 -9.78 1.26 3.58
CA ASN A 58 -8.32 1.28 3.64
C ASN A 58 -7.80 2.63 4.16
N ALA A 59 -8.39 3.74 3.73
CA ALA A 59 -8.04 5.07 4.24
C ALA A 59 -8.36 5.20 5.73
N ASP A 60 -9.54 4.72 6.18
CA ASP A 60 -9.94 4.76 7.59
C ASP A 60 -8.97 3.95 8.47
N ARG A 61 -8.63 2.72 8.08
CA ARG A 61 -7.62 1.91 8.78
C ARG A 61 -6.27 2.61 8.86
N LYS A 62 -5.89 3.31 7.80
CA LYS A 62 -4.64 4.07 7.76
C LYS A 62 -4.67 5.28 8.68
N ILE A 63 -5.79 5.99 8.76
CA ILE A 63 -6.01 7.09 9.70
C ILE A 63 -5.94 6.56 11.14
N GLU A 64 -6.60 5.44 11.43
CA GLU A 64 -6.56 4.79 12.73
C GLU A 64 -5.13 4.40 13.14
N SER A 65 -4.39 3.74 12.24
CA SER A 65 -2.98 3.39 12.46
C SER A 65 -2.11 4.62 12.75
N LEU A 66 -2.32 5.72 12.02
CA LEU A 66 -1.61 6.98 12.26
C LEU A 66 -1.95 7.61 13.62
N ALA A 67 -3.18 7.42 14.10
CA ALA A 67 -3.64 7.99 15.37
C ALA A 67 -3.29 7.14 16.60
N LEU A 68 -3.27 5.81 16.46
CA LEU A 68 -3.19 4.88 17.59
C LEU A 68 -1.86 4.14 17.73
N MET A 69 -1.13 3.95 16.63
CA MET A 69 0.15 3.24 16.65
C MET A 69 1.31 4.24 16.72
N ASP A 70 2.41 3.84 17.35
CA ASP A 70 3.66 4.57 17.22
C ASP A 70 4.35 4.21 15.88
N VAL A 71 5.47 4.88 15.57
CA VAL A 71 6.20 4.61 14.32
C VAL A 71 6.71 3.18 14.27
N TYR A 72 7.00 2.57 15.42
CA TYR A 72 7.48 1.20 15.49
C TYR A 72 6.43 0.20 15.00
N GLY A 73 5.24 0.23 15.60
CA GLY A 73 4.11 -0.62 15.21
C GLY A 73 3.71 -0.40 13.75
N ARG A 74 3.72 0.85 13.26
CA ARG A 74 3.42 1.12 11.85
C ARG A 74 4.42 0.52 10.87
N VAL A 75 5.72 0.49 11.20
CA VAL A 75 6.72 -0.18 10.34
C VAL A 75 6.50 -1.69 10.35
N ALA A 76 6.34 -2.30 11.52
CA ALA A 76 6.11 -3.74 11.64
C ALA A 76 4.85 -4.17 10.86
N HIS A 77 3.74 -3.45 11.05
CA HIS A 77 2.49 -3.71 10.36
C HIS A 77 2.62 -3.58 8.84
N LEU A 78 3.28 -2.53 8.33
CA LEU A 78 3.50 -2.39 6.90
C LEU A 78 4.35 -3.53 6.32
N LEU A 79 5.39 -3.97 7.03
CA LEU A 79 6.21 -5.09 6.57
C LEU A 79 5.40 -6.38 6.50
N LEU A 80 4.54 -6.64 7.49
CA LEU A 80 3.62 -7.78 7.50
C LEU A 80 2.61 -7.71 6.34
N GLU A 81 2.02 -6.54 6.07
CA GLU A 81 1.10 -6.35 4.94
C GLU A 81 1.78 -6.58 3.58
N MET A 82 3.06 -6.23 3.46
CA MET A 82 3.85 -6.39 2.23
C MET A 82 4.47 -7.78 2.07
N ALA A 83 4.37 -8.62 3.09
CA ALA A 83 5.02 -9.93 3.10
C ALA A 83 4.23 -10.94 2.28
N GLU A 84 4.97 -11.83 1.63
CA GLU A 84 4.42 -12.99 0.93
C GLU A 84 5.17 -14.24 1.39
N GLU A 85 4.49 -15.39 1.39
CA GLU A 85 5.12 -16.68 1.64
C GLU A 85 5.88 -17.14 0.41
N LYS A 86 7.18 -17.39 0.55
CA LYS A 86 8.04 -17.87 -0.53
C LYS A 86 9.09 -18.83 0.00
N ASP A 87 9.16 -20.02 -0.60
CA ASP A 87 10.13 -21.07 -0.25
C ASP A 87 10.13 -21.44 1.25
N GLY A 88 8.98 -21.27 1.93
CA GLY A 88 8.81 -21.53 3.37
C GLY A 88 9.26 -20.38 4.28
N GLU A 89 9.54 -19.21 3.72
CA GLU A 89 9.85 -17.98 4.46
C GLU A 89 8.81 -16.88 4.19
N THR A 90 8.46 -16.14 5.23
CA THR A 90 7.69 -14.89 5.12
C THR A 90 8.64 -13.76 4.69
N ILE A 91 8.53 -13.29 3.45
CA ILE A 91 9.48 -12.34 2.86
C ILE A 91 8.79 -11.15 2.17
N VAL A 92 9.34 -9.96 2.39
CA VAL A 92 9.04 -8.77 1.58
C VAL A 92 9.96 -8.79 0.35
N VAL A 93 9.47 -9.36 -0.76
CA VAL A 93 10.25 -9.61 -1.99
C VAL A 93 10.70 -8.33 -2.69
N ARG A 94 9.92 -7.25 -2.54
CA ARG A 94 10.25 -5.95 -3.14
C ARG A 94 11.21 -5.17 -2.25
N LYS A 95 12.38 -4.79 -2.80
CA LYS A 95 13.24 -3.76 -2.20
C LYS A 95 12.49 -2.43 -2.16
N ILE A 96 11.84 -2.16 -1.04
CA ILE A 96 11.24 -0.88 -0.73
C ILE A 96 12.28 0.01 -0.05
N SER A 97 12.40 1.26 -0.51
CA SER A 97 13.34 2.19 0.12
C SER A 97 12.80 2.64 1.48
N LYS A 98 13.70 2.97 2.41
CA LYS A 98 13.31 3.56 3.72
C LYS A 98 12.53 4.87 3.55
N GLN A 99 12.75 5.59 2.46
CA GLN A 99 12.00 6.79 2.11
C GLN A 99 10.56 6.47 1.69
N ASP A 100 10.34 5.37 0.97
CA ASP A 100 9.00 4.96 0.55
C ASP A 100 8.21 4.41 1.74
N ILE A 101 8.84 3.60 2.61
CA ILE A 101 8.24 3.21 3.90
C ILE A 101 7.81 4.47 4.67
N ALA A 102 8.70 5.45 4.81
CA ALA A 102 8.42 6.70 5.52
C ALA A 102 7.20 7.45 4.95
N LYS A 103 7.08 7.53 3.62
CA LYS A 103 5.91 8.11 2.94
C LYS A 103 4.64 7.29 3.19
N MET A 104 4.75 5.96 3.20
CA MET A 104 3.62 5.08 3.41
C MET A 104 3.08 5.14 4.84
N ILE A 105 3.93 5.29 5.85
CA ILE A 105 3.49 5.28 7.27
C ILE A 105 3.41 6.66 7.92
N GLY A 106 3.64 7.73 7.16
CA GLY A 106 3.63 9.10 7.68
C GLY A 106 4.69 9.33 8.77
N ALA A 107 5.95 9.01 8.48
CA ALA A 107 7.08 9.20 9.40
C ALA A 107 8.28 9.81 8.68
N SER A 108 9.33 10.19 9.42
CA SER A 108 10.60 10.61 8.81
C SER A 108 11.44 9.39 8.41
N ARG A 109 12.26 9.53 7.37
CA ARG A 109 13.19 8.49 6.91
C ARG A 109 14.17 8.06 8.01
N GLU A 110 14.62 9.01 8.84
CA GLU A 110 15.52 8.77 9.96
C GLU A 110 14.86 7.94 11.05
N MET A 111 13.57 8.16 11.30
CA MET A 111 12.79 7.38 12.27
C MET A 111 12.59 5.95 11.77
N VAL A 112 12.18 5.77 10.51
CA VAL A 112 12.10 4.45 9.88
C VAL A 112 13.44 3.72 9.92
N SER A 113 14.55 4.42 9.61
CA SER A 113 15.88 3.81 9.63
C SER A 113 16.28 3.33 11.02
N ARG A 114 15.89 4.05 12.08
CA ARG A 114 16.11 3.64 13.46
C ARG A 114 15.28 2.41 13.83
N VAL A 115 13.99 2.40 13.48
CA VAL A 115 13.10 1.26 13.74
C VAL A 115 13.57 0.00 13.01
N MET A 116 13.88 0.10 11.71
CA MET A 116 14.40 -1.03 10.93
C MET A 116 15.68 -1.62 11.55
N LYS A 117 16.59 -0.76 12.01
CA LYS A 117 17.82 -1.21 12.68
C LYS A 117 17.49 -1.95 13.98
N ASP A 118 16.56 -1.42 14.77
CA ASP A 118 16.16 -2.03 16.03
C ASP A 118 15.47 -3.39 15.83
N LEU A 119 14.53 -3.49 14.87
CA LEU A 119 13.90 -4.75 14.47
C LEU A 119 14.96 -5.81 14.07
N GLY A 120 16.00 -5.40 13.34
CA GLY A 120 17.11 -6.28 12.97
C GLY A 120 17.96 -6.72 14.17
N LEU A 121 18.28 -5.80 15.09
CA LEU A 121 19.02 -6.11 16.32
C LEU A 121 18.25 -7.06 17.24
N GLN A 122 16.92 -6.98 17.25
CA GLN A 122 16.05 -7.90 18.00
C GLN A 122 15.85 -9.26 17.31
N GLY A 123 16.37 -9.42 16.09
CA GLY A 123 16.22 -10.64 15.29
C GLY A 123 14.78 -10.85 14.78
N LEU A 124 14.01 -9.77 14.64
CA LEU A 124 12.64 -9.81 14.11
C LEU A 124 12.61 -9.73 12.58
N ILE A 125 13.62 -9.10 12.00
CA ILE A 125 13.81 -9.03 10.54
C ILE A 125 15.25 -9.32 10.16
N GLU A 126 15.45 -9.76 8.92
CA GLU A 126 16.76 -9.87 8.29
C GLU A 126 16.73 -9.21 6.90
N GLU A 127 17.55 -8.18 6.71
CA GLU A 127 17.73 -7.53 5.41
C GLU A 127 18.65 -8.39 4.53
N THR A 128 18.15 -8.87 3.39
CA THR A 128 18.93 -9.68 2.42
C THR A 128 19.03 -8.96 1.07
N PRO A 129 19.91 -9.40 0.14
CA PRO A 129 19.93 -8.86 -1.22
C PRO A 129 18.60 -9.01 -1.96
N GLY A 130 17.80 -10.03 -1.61
CA GLY A 130 16.53 -10.38 -2.25
C GLY A 130 15.28 -9.83 -1.58
N GLY A 131 15.39 -9.13 -0.45
CA GLY A 131 14.22 -8.61 0.27
C GLY A 131 14.47 -8.45 1.77
N ILE A 132 13.39 -8.45 2.54
CA ILE A 132 13.42 -8.46 4.01
C ILE A 132 12.72 -9.72 4.48
N ILE A 133 13.45 -10.61 5.15
CA ILE A 133 12.86 -11.82 5.76
C ILE A 133 12.28 -11.43 7.11
N LEU A 134 11.04 -11.85 7.36
CA LEU A 134 10.32 -11.65 8.60
C LEU A 134 10.44 -12.92 9.45
N ARG A 135 10.76 -12.76 10.73
CA ARG A 135 10.80 -13.88 11.69
C ARG A 135 9.46 -13.96 12.42
N ASP A 136 9.01 -15.16 12.76
CA ASP A 136 7.68 -15.43 13.35
C ASP A 136 7.27 -14.47 14.48
N ARG A 137 8.25 -14.09 15.32
CA ARG A 137 8.06 -13.19 16.46
C ARG A 137 7.58 -11.78 16.09
N ILE A 138 7.72 -11.33 14.84
CA ILE A 138 7.23 -10.02 14.42
C ILE A 138 5.70 -9.95 14.35
N GLN A 139 5.01 -11.09 14.29
CA GLN A 139 3.54 -11.16 14.29
C GLN A 139 2.91 -10.79 15.65
N GLU A 140 3.72 -10.69 16.71
CA GLU A 140 3.28 -10.35 18.07
C GLU A 140 3.28 -8.83 18.35
N LEU A 141 3.69 -8.01 17.37
CA LEU A 141 3.77 -6.54 17.44
C LEU A 141 2.56 -5.86 16.78
#